data_AF-A0A538EBA7-F1
#
_entry.id   AF-A0A538EBA7-F1
#
_cell.length_a   1.000
_cell.length_b   1.000
_cell.length_c   1.000
_cell.angle_alpha   90.00
_cell.angle_beta   90.00
_cell.angle_gamma   90.00
#
_symmetry.space_group_name_H-M   'P 1'
#
loop_
_entity.id
_entity.type
_entity.pdbx_description
1 polymer ?
#
loop_
_entity_poly.entity_id
_entity_poly.type
_entity_poly.pdbx_seq_one_letter_code
_entity_poly.pdbx_strand_id
1 'polypeptide(L)'
;MPHRNFFRRDSWEFGHESAADEQPLAEPRKRRTATTVAYAALFFAGATFTAVAGDRFAQMNAQDPSTAASAAADSTSTDTTTDATTTTADEALAAPRAEANPDSAAPARVTAPAGSQAPADARAANDASAAPAASPSGSSNAQPANGAPAGPSAPAGKGNRSNQHKPKVILLPATKPLPAPEIEGPLSAAVIWLNRPLVDPTPPALRLSPKFARHLKAAAKSAGVDWALLLGVLRAKGLNGHSPADKGTLLKLGARLASLDKRTAGGAWTTALAYDGTAAFADKAFALARYDRAVGLDALVRGLEAAKQSLEQRLLNDPMTNIYPGGRDDIAKDKVDVRVLATIAYLRQTFDQVTVSSLISGHRLYARPGVVSAHVYGHAVDISGLENTPILGHQEPGGITERAVHDILLLPGEVMPRQVISLLGLGGPSFPLADHYNHIHIGW
;
A
#
# COMPACT_ATOMS: atom_id res chain seq x y z
N MET A 1 -43.18 43.30 -24.10
CA MET A 1 -43.61 41.99 -24.66
C MET A 1 -42.34 41.21 -25.04
N PRO A 2 -42.20 39.92 -24.72
CA PRO A 2 -41.93 39.43 -23.36
C PRO A 2 -40.68 38.53 -23.25
N HIS A 3 -40.30 38.26 -22.00
CA HIS A 3 -39.60 37.12 -21.42
C HIS A 3 -38.93 36.06 -22.33
N ARG A 4 -37.69 35.70 -21.95
CA ARG A 4 -37.42 34.30 -21.59
C ARG A 4 -36.28 34.16 -20.57
N ASN A 5 -36.65 33.61 -19.41
CA ASN A 5 -35.78 33.04 -18.39
C ASN A 5 -34.97 31.89 -18.99
N PHE A 6 -33.74 31.65 -18.50
CA PHE A 6 -33.44 30.43 -17.73
C PHE A 6 -32.09 30.56 -17.01
N PHE A 7 -32.08 29.94 -15.84
CA PHE A 7 -31.05 29.89 -14.82
C PHE A 7 -29.78 29.17 -15.31
N ARG A 8 -28.63 29.84 -15.15
CA ARG A 8 -27.64 29.65 -14.07
C ARG A 8 -27.36 28.20 -13.57
N ARG A 9 -26.03 27.95 -13.45
CA ARG A 9 -25.28 27.17 -12.43
C ARG A 9 -24.83 25.75 -12.78
N ASP A 10 -23.64 25.28 -12.42
CA ASP A 10 -22.49 25.92 -11.77
C ASP A 10 -21.22 25.09 -11.98
N SER A 11 -20.12 25.84 -12.00
CA SER A 11 -18.72 25.48 -11.82
C SER A 11 -18.46 24.72 -10.51
N TRP A 12 -17.67 23.64 -10.59
CA TRP A 12 -17.04 23.00 -9.43
C TRP A 12 -15.61 23.53 -9.26
N GLU A 13 -15.45 24.53 -8.38
CA GLU A 13 -14.15 24.98 -7.89
C GLU A 13 -13.94 24.48 -6.45
N PHE A 14 -12.74 23.95 -6.20
CA PHE A 14 -12.22 23.60 -4.89
C PHE A 14 -12.06 24.86 -4.04
N GLY A 15 -12.76 24.90 -2.90
CA GLY A 15 -12.59 25.94 -1.88
C GLY A 15 -12.46 25.31 -0.49
N HIS A 16 -11.30 25.49 0.13
CA HIS A 16 -11.13 25.43 1.57
C HIS A 16 -11.95 26.55 2.23
N GLU A 17 -12.68 26.25 3.29
CA GLU A 17 -13.08 27.25 4.29
C GLU A 17 -12.29 27.03 5.58
N SER A 18 -11.84 28.15 6.13
CA SER A 18 -11.15 28.27 7.41
C SER A 18 -12.14 28.70 8.48
N ALA A 19 -11.96 28.17 9.69
CA ALA A 19 -12.34 28.68 11.02
C ALA A 19 -13.68 29.45 11.19
N ALA A 20 -14.63 28.83 11.90
CA ALA A 20 -15.63 29.53 12.69
C ALA A 20 -15.96 28.77 13.99
N ASP A 21 -15.80 29.50 15.09
CA ASP A 21 -16.46 29.46 16.40
C ASP A 21 -16.37 28.22 17.32
N GLU A 22 -15.49 28.38 18.32
CA GLU A 22 -15.53 27.68 19.59
C GLU A 22 -16.85 27.96 20.33
N GLN A 23 -17.61 26.90 20.66
CA GLN A 23 -18.64 26.94 21.69
C GLN A 23 -18.18 26.18 22.94
N PRO A 24 -18.50 26.68 24.15
CA PRO A 24 -18.10 26.01 25.38
C PRO A 24 -18.88 24.70 25.59
N LEU A 25 -18.14 23.68 26.02
CA LEU A 25 -18.60 22.32 26.29
C LEU A 25 -19.73 22.29 27.34
N ALA A 26 -20.88 21.72 26.97
CA ALA A 26 -21.97 21.42 27.89
C ALA A 26 -21.67 20.16 28.72
N GLU A 27 -21.88 20.24 30.04
CA GLU A 27 -21.70 19.12 30.96
C GLU A 27 -22.62 17.91 30.66
N PRO A 28 -22.16 16.67 30.92
CA PRO A 28 -22.92 15.46 30.62
C PRO A 28 -24.12 15.28 31.56
N ARG A 29 -25.33 15.36 30.99
CA ARG A 29 -26.60 15.04 31.67
C ARG A 29 -26.68 13.55 32.04
N LYS A 30 -26.92 13.28 33.33
CA LYS A 30 -27.09 11.98 34.02
C LYS A 30 -28.15 11.01 33.46
N ARG A 31 -28.77 11.27 32.31
CA ARG A 31 -29.83 10.41 31.72
C ARG A 31 -29.33 9.40 30.68
N ARG A 32 -28.09 9.51 30.18
CA ARG A 32 -27.50 8.55 29.21
C ARG A 32 -26.79 7.35 29.86
N THR A 33 -26.44 7.44 31.14
CA THR A 33 -25.82 6.32 31.87
C THR A 33 -26.83 5.23 32.23
N ALA A 34 -28.08 5.58 32.54
CA ALA A 34 -29.12 4.60 32.89
C ALA A 34 -29.50 3.68 31.72
N THR A 35 -29.50 4.19 30.49
CA THR A 35 -29.83 3.40 29.28
C THR A 35 -28.73 2.39 28.95
N THR A 36 -27.46 2.74 29.15
CA THR A 36 -26.33 1.86 28.86
C THR A 36 -26.23 0.69 29.85
N VAL A 37 -26.58 0.91 31.12
CA VAL A 37 -26.62 -0.14 32.15
C VAL A 37 -27.74 -1.15 31.90
N ALA A 38 -28.91 -0.70 31.43
CA ALA A 38 -30.03 -1.59 31.11
C ALA A 38 -29.71 -2.54 29.95
N TYR A 39 -29.05 -2.06 28.89
CA TYR A 39 -28.63 -2.91 27.77
C TYR A 39 -27.52 -3.90 28.16
N ALA A 40 -26.59 -3.50 29.02
CA ALA A 40 -25.56 -4.42 29.53
C ALA A 40 -26.19 -5.55 30.39
N ALA A 41 -27.15 -5.23 31.25
CA ALA A 41 -27.83 -6.24 32.07
C ALA A 41 -28.63 -7.25 31.22
N LEU A 42 -29.31 -6.79 30.16
CA LEU A 42 -30.03 -7.67 29.22
C LEU A 42 -29.08 -8.58 28.43
N PHE A 43 -27.91 -8.07 28.02
CA PHE A 43 -26.91 -8.87 27.30
C PHE A 43 -26.31 -9.98 28.17
N PHE A 44 -25.97 -9.68 29.44
CA PHE A 44 -25.43 -10.71 30.34
C PHE A 44 -26.50 -11.71 30.81
N ALA A 45 -27.77 -11.31 30.94
CA ALA A 45 -28.86 -12.25 31.20
C ALA A 45 -29.06 -13.25 30.05
N GLY A 46 -28.97 -12.81 28.79
CA GLY A 46 -29.06 -13.69 27.61
C GLY A 46 -27.92 -14.70 27.48
N ALA A 47 -26.69 -14.32 27.86
CA ALA A 47 -25.53 -15.21 27.85
C ALA A 47 -25.62 -16.34 28.90
N THR A 48 -26.25 -16.08 30.05
CA THR A 48 -26.44 -17.13 31.07
C THR A 48 -27.51 -18.15 30.71
N PHE A 49 -28.53 -17.77 29.93
CA PHE A 49 -29.61 -18.68 29.51
C PHE A 49 -29.15 -19.69 28.44
N THR A 50 -28.24 -19.29 27.56
CA THR A 50 -27.68 -20.17 26.51
C THR A 50 -26.67 -21.19 27.07
N ALA A 51 -25.92 -20.83 28.11
CA ALA A 51 -25.00 -21.76 28.79
C ALA A 51 -25.74 -22.89 29.54
N VAL A 52 -26.86 -22.58 30.22
CA VAL A 52 -27.63 -23.58 30.97
C VAL A 52 -28.43 -24.52 30.05
N ALA A 53 -28.85 -24.04 28.87
CA ALA A 53 -29.52 -24.87 27.88
C ALA A 53 -28.56 -25.85 27.16
N GLY A 54 -27.31 -25.45 26.92
CA GLY A 54 -26.27 -26.30 26.33
C GLY A 54 -25.88 -27.47 27.23
N ASP A 55 -25.73 -27.22 28.54
CA ASP A 55 -25.37 -28.27 29.51
C ASP A 55 -26.46 -29.33 29.69
N ARG A 56 -27.74 -28.93 29.60
CA ARG A 56 -28.88 -29.86 29.67
C ARG A 56 -28.99 -30.78 28.45
N PHE A 57 -28.61 -30.28 27.27
CA PHE A 57 -28.61 -31.08 26.03
C PHE A 57 -27.43 -32.07 25.99
N ALA A 58 -26.26 -31.67 26.50
CA ALA A 58 -25.10 -32.55 26.63
C ALA A 58 -25.31 -33.69 27.65
N GLN A 59 -26.02 -33.42 28.76
CA GLN A 59 -26.36 -34.45 29.75
C GLN A 59 -27.41 -35.46 29.28
N MET A 60 -28.35 -35.07 28.41
CA MET A 60 -29.34 -36.02 27.85
C MET A 60 -28.73 -36.98 26.83
N ASN A 61 -27.66 -36.59 26.12
CA ASN A 61 -26.95 -37.47 25.17
C ASN A 61 -25.91 -38.38 25.84
N ALA A 62 -25.52 -38.11 27.08
CA ALA A 62 -24.50 -38.89 27.80
C ALA A 62 -25.09 -40.04 28.64
N GLN A 63 -26.42 -40.13 28.78
CA GLN A 63 -27.12 -41.17 29.53
C GLN A 63 -27.92 -42.08 28.59
N ASP A 64 -27.25 -42.81 27.69
CA ASP A 64 -27.78 -44.08 27.16
C ASP A 64 -26.70 -44.85 26.37
N PRO A 65 -25.98 -45.81 26.98
CA PRO A 65 -25.06 -46.68 26.27
C PRO A 65 -25.63 -48.10 26.19
N SER A 66 -26.79 -48.31 25.57
CA SER A 66 -27.22 -49.59 24.99
C SER A 66 -28.65 -49.54 24.48
N THR A 67 -28.85 -49.43 23.17
CA THR A 67 -29.71 -50.36 22.39
C THR A 67 -29.81 -49.93 20.92
N ALA A 68 -29.44 -50.88 20.06
CA ALA A 68 -30.14 -51.30 18.85
C ALA A 68 -30.34 -50.37 17.65
N ALA A 69 -30.03 -50.99 16.52
CA ALA A 69 -30.39 -50.68 15.14
C ALA A 69 -31.87 -50.31 14.90
N SER A 70 -32.05 -49.62 13.76
CA SER A 70 -33.28 -49.51 12.95
C SER A 70 -34.45 -48.73 13.55
N ALA A 71 -34.70 -47.53 13.01
CA ALA A 71 -36.00 -47.16 12.42
C ALA A 71 -35.93 -45.79 11.73
N ALA A 72 -36.17 -45.78 10.40
CA ALA A 72 -36.89 -44.68 9.74
C ALA A 72 -38.35 -44.72 10.24
N ALA A 73 -39.10 -43.63 10.42
CA ALA A 73 -39.67 -42.64 9.48
C ALA A 73 -40.37 -41.59 10.40
N ASP A 74 -40.68 -40.36 10.03
CA ASP A 74 -41.71 -39.90 9.08
C ASP A 74 -41.73 -38.35 9.28
N SER A 75 -41.88 -37.46 8.31
CA SER A 75 -43.19 -37.03 7.82
C SER A 75 -43.05 -35.88 6.80
N THR A 76 -43.73 -36.06 5.64
CA THR A 76 -44.52 -35.10 4.83
C THR A 76 -43.85 -33.80 4.30
N SER A 77 -43.84 -33.48 3.00
CA SER A 77 -45.01 -33.37 2.12
C SER A 77 -44.68 -33.36 0.60
N THR A 78 -45.38 -34.23 -0.15
CA THR A 78 -46.15 -34.03 -1.42
C THR A 78 -45.83 -32.84 -2.37
N ASP A 79 -45.86 -32.93 -3.71
CA ASP A 79 -46.11 -34.01 -4.68
C ASP A 79 -45.92 -33.48 -6.14
N THR A 80 -45.82 -34.41 -7.11
CA THR A 80 -46.23 -34.32 -8.55
C THR A 80 -45.26 -33.63 -9.56
N THR A 81 -44.81 -34.16 -10.71
CA THR A 81 -44.99 -35.40 -11.53
C THR A 81 -43.92 -35.36 -12.66
N THR A 82 -43.10 -36.40 -12.83
CA THR A 82 -43.10 -37.44 -13.91
C THR A 82 -42.59 -36.92 -15.28
N ASP A 83 -41.51 -37.43 -15.85
CA ASP A 83 -41.52 -38.73 -16.54
C ASP A 83 -40.20 -39.53 -16.47
N ALA A 84 -40.37 -40.85 -16.44
CA ALA A 84 -39.35 -41.88 -16.37
C ALA A 84 -38.97 -42.39 -17.77
N THR A 85 -37.79 -43.00 -17.91
CA THR A 85 -37.63 -44.39 -18.41
C THR A 85 -36.19 -44.86 -18.13
N THR A 86 -36.07 -45.57 -17.01
CA THR A 86 -35.40 -46.86 -16.74
C THR A 86 -34.60 -47.50 -17.89
N THR A 87 -33.43 -48.10 -17.60
CA THR A 87 -33.26 -49.58 -17.49
C THR A 87 -31.79 -49.99 -17.33
N THR A 88 -31.42 -50.15 -16.04
CA THR A 88 -30.78 -51.30 -15.35
C THR A 88 -29.44 -51.92 -15.77
N ALA A 89 -28.63 -52.09 -14.70
CA ALA A 89 -28.00 -53.34 -14.20
C ALA A 89 -26.75 -53.87 -14.96
N ASP A 90 -25.75 -54.50 -14.34
CA ASP A 90 -25.58 -54.97 -12.95
C ASP A 90 -24.09 -55.25 -12.65
N GLU A 91 -23.83 -55.47 -11.35
CA GLU A 91 -22.83 -56.37 -10.74
C GLU A 91 -21.31 -56.15 -10.85
N ALA A 92 -20.78 -55.54 -9.79
CA ALA A 92 -19.94 -56.18 -8.74
C ALA A 92 -18.88 -57.25 -9.09
N LEU A 93 -17.62 -57.03 -8.68
CA LEU A 93 -16.99 -57.67 -7.51
C LEU A 93 -15.47 -57.40 -7.39
N ALA A 94 -15.10 -56.99 -6.17
CA ALA A 94 -13.94 -57.39 -5.36
C ALA A 94 -12.48 -57.30 -5.88
N ALA A 95 -11.70 -56.52 -5.12
CA ALA A 95 -10.23 -56.54 -5.05
C ALA A 95 -9.70 -57.83 -4.37
N PRO A 96 -8.36 -58.04 -4.38
CA PRO A 96 -7.64 -57.67 -3.15
C PRO A 96 -6.25 -57.06 -3.34
N ARG A 97 -5.77 -56.53 -2.21
CA ARG A 97 -4.56 -55.77 -1.88
C ARG A 97 -3.33 -56.68 -1.73
N ALA A 98 -2.14 -56.16 -2.06
CA ALA A 98 -0.86 -56.60 -1.48
C ALA A 98 0.15 -55.43 -1.45
N GLU A 99 0.78 -55.24 -0.28
CA GLU A 99 1.83 -54.27 0.04
C GLU A 99 3.23 -54.83 -0.26
N ALA A 100 4.18 -53.97 -0.68
CA ALA A 100 5.59 -53.98 -0.25
C ALA A 100 6.41 -52.82 -0.90
N ASN A 101 7.01 -51.97 -0.06
CA ASN A 101 8.22 -51.15 -0.33
C ASN A 101 9.45 -51.91 0.25
N PRO A 102 10.75 -51.51 0.13
CA PRO A 102 11.36 -50.29 -0.43
C PRO A 102 12.65 -50.53 -1.29
N ASP A 103 13.34 -49.43 -1.61
CA ASP A 103 14.79 -49.25 -1.85
C ASP A 103 15.31 -48.82 -3.24
N SER A 104 15.89 -47.61 -3.20
CA SER A 104 17.15 -47.15 -3.82
C SER A 104 17.37 -47.25 -5.34
N ALA A 105 17.29 -46.09 -6.02
CA ALA A 105 18.40 -45.53 -6.81
C ALA A 105 18.02 -44.17 -7.45
N ALA A 106 18.80 -43.13 -7.16
CA ALA A 106 18.91 -41.91 -7.96
C ALA A 106 20.20 -42.00 -8.82
N PRO A 107 20.49 -41.04 -9.72
CA PRO A 107 19.73 -40.68 -10.91
C PRO A 107 20.56 -40.90 -12.20
N ALA A 108 19.91 -41.25 -13.31
CA ALA A 108 20.57 -41.35 -14.61
C ALA A 108 20.76 -39.96 -15.24
N ARG A 109 22.03 -39.60 -15.36
CA ARG A 109 22.63 -38.48 -16.08
C ARG A 109 22.24 -38.53 -17.57
N VAL A 110 21.50 -37.54 -18.06
CA VAL A 110 21.30 -37.34 -19.51
C VAL A 110 22.30 -36.33 -20.03
N THR A 111 23.09 -36.82 -20.97
CA THR A 111 24.11 -36.18 -21.78
C THR A 111 23.55 -35.08 -22.67
N ALA A 112 24.27 -33.95 -22.71
CA ALA A 112 24.14 -32.92 -23.75
C ALA A 112 24.66 -33.43 -25.11
N PRO A 113 24.12 -32.92 -26.23
CA PRO A 113 24.87 -32.83 -27.46
C PRO A 113 25.26 -31.36 -27.75
N ALA A 114 26.54 -31.20 -28.07
CA ALA A 114 27.11 -29.99 -28.65
C ALA A 114 26.84 -29.94 -30.16
N GLY A 115 26.79 -28.72 -30.70
CA GLY A 115 27.20 -28.42 -32.07
C GLY A 115 26.10 -28.25 -33.10
N SER A 116 25.79 -27.00 -33.45
CA SER A 116 25.47 -26.63 -34.82
C SER A 116 25.90 -25.19 -35.10
N GLN A 117 26.75 -25.10 -36.12
CA GLN A 117 27.48 -23.94 -36.60
C GLN A 117 26.55 -22.93 -37.27
N ALA A 118 26.82 -21.64 -37.06
CA ALA A 118 26.28 -20.56 -37.88
C ALA A 118 27.25 -20.26 -39.04
N PRO A 119 26.77 -19.94 -40.25
CA PRO A 119 27.63 -19.47 -41.32
C PRO A 119 27.90 -17.97 -41.22
N ALA A 120 29.13 -17.60 -41.57
CA ALA A 120 29.64 -16.24 -41.72
C ALA A 120 29.68 -15.81 -43.21
N ASP A 121 30.01 -14.52 -43.41
CA ASP A 121 30.27 -13.73 -44.63
C ASP A 121 29.08 -12.88 -45.13
N ALA A 122 29.20 -11.57 -45.44
CA ALA A 122 30.34 -10.70 -45.74
C ALA A 122 30.05 -9.23 -45.29
N ARG A 123 30.97 -8.54 -44.60
CA ARG A 123 31.96 -7.53 -45.10
C ARG A 123 31.42 -6.40 -46.00
N ALA A 124 31.49 -5.18 -45.47
CA ALA A 124 31.92 -3.99 -46.20
C ALA A 124 32.73 -3.08 -45.26
N ALA A 125 33.94 -2.74 -45.70
CA ALA A 125 34.95 -1.97 -45.00
C ALA A 125 34.72 -0.45 -45.14
N ASN A 126 35.24 0.33 -44.20
CA ASN A 126 35.92 1.61 -44.47
C ASN A 126 36.72 2.03 -43.22
N ASP A 127 38.03 1.91 -43.33
CA ASP A 127 39.04 2.55 -42.49
C ASP A 127 39.38 3.92 -43.08
N ALA A 128 39.47 4.95 -42.23
CA ALA A 128 40.43 6.06 -42.40
C ALA A 128 40.67 6.79 -41.06
N SER A 129 41.91 6.70 -40.61
CA SER A 129 42.55 7.31 -39.44
C SER A 129 42.45 8.83 -39.33
N ALA A 130 42.45 9.35 -38.09
CA ALA A 130 43.36 10.40 -37.63
C ALA A 130 43.27 10.60 -36.09
N ALA A 131 44.45 10.62 -35.46
CA ALA A 131 44.69 10.74 -34.01
C ALA A 131 44.81 12.23 -33.56
N PRO A 132 45.02 12.53 -32.25
CA PRO A 132 44.48 13.71 -31.55
C PRO A 132 45.44 14.91 -31.42
N ALA A 133 44.88 16.06 -31.01
CA ALA A 133 45.62 17.27 -30.64
C ALA A 133 45.27 17.74 -29.22
N ALA A 134 46.26 18.37 -28.59
CA ALA A 134 46.47 18.59 -27.17
C ALA A 134 45.67 19.72 -26.51
N SER A 135 45.66 19.69 -25.17
CA SER A 135 45.36 20.80 -24.25
C SER A 135 46.32 21.98 -24.42
N PRO A 136 45.99 23.16 -23.85
CA PRO A 136 46.72 23.52 -22.63
C PRO A 136 45.89 24.25 -21.55
N SER A 137 46.52 24.23 -20.38
CA SER A 137 46.22 24.81 -19.07
C SER A 137 46.09 26.34 -19.05
N GLY A 138 45.39 26.86 -18.03
CA GLY A 138 45.43 28.29 -17.67
C GLY A 138 44.66 28.59 -16.38
N SER A 139 45.33 28.46 -15.24
CA SER A 139 44.85 28.89 -13.92
C SER A 139 45.10 30.39 -13.72
N SER A 140 44.16 31.12 -13.10
CA SER A 140 44.53 32.24 -12.22
C SER A 140 43.39 32.63 -11.27
N ASN A 141 43.74 32.52 -9.99
CA ASN A 141 43.06 32.97 -8.78
C ASN A 141 43.14 34.51 -8.65
N ALA A 142 42.10 35.19 -8.15
CA ALA A 142 42.21 36.36 -7.27
C ALA A 142 40.83 36.93 -6.88
N GLN A 143 40.62 37.11 -5.58
CA GLN A 143 39.52 37.79 -4.89
C GLN A 143 40.06 39.10 -4.26
N PRO A 144 39.30 39.85 -3.45
CA PRO A 144 38.52 41.05 -3.75
C PRO A 144 39.13 42.37 -3.23
N ALA A 145 38.53 43.53 -3.55
CA ALA A 145 38.79 44.78 -2.82
C ALA A 145 37.52 45.64 -2.63
N ASN A 146 37.40 46.17 -1.41
CA ASN A 146 36.37 47.05 -0.85
C ASN A 146 36.34 48.45 -1.48
N GLY A 147 35.19 49.12 -1.40
CA GLY A 147 35.11 50.59 -1.47
C GLY A 147 33.69 51.16 -1.58
N ALA A 148 33.08 51.52 -0.45
CA ALA A 148 32.03 52.56 -0.33
C ALA A 148 32.65 53.75 0.47
N PRO A 149 32.01 54.93 0.69
CA PRO A 149 30.64 55.39 0.34
C PRO A 149 30.55 56.86 -0.18
N ALA A 150 29.36 57.33 -0.60
CA ALA A 150 28.78 58.67 -0.30
C ALA A 150 27.52 58.96 -1.15
N GLY A 151 26.40 59.32 -0.51
CA GLY A 151 25.25 60.02 -1.13
C GLY A 151 25.38 61.54 -0.91
N PRO A 152 24.29 62.34 -0.86
CA PRO A 152 22.93 62.17 -1.39
C PRO A 152 22.49 63.38 -2.26
N SER A 153 21.48 63.26 -3.13
CA SER A 153 20.73 64.43 -3.66
C SER A 153 19.41 64.03 -4.34
N ALA A 154 18.31 64.47 -3.75
CA ALA A 154 16.98 64.70 -4.34
C ALA A 154 16.53 66.07 -3.77
N PRO A 155 15.59 66.85 -4.38
CA PRO A 155 14.34 66.34 -4.96
C PRO A 155 13.71 67.13 -6.14
N ALA A 156 12.55 66.62 -6.56
CA ALA A 156 11.37 67.30 -7.14
C ALA A 156 11.17 67.27 -8.67
N GLY A 157 9.98 66.79 -9.08
CA GLY A 157 9.42 67.04 -10.42
C GLY A 157 8.34 66.03 -10.84
N LYS A 158 7.07 66.42 -10.68
CA LYS A 158 5.85 65.64 -10.94
C LYS A 158 5.72 65.14 -12.39
N GLY A 159 5.22 63.91 -12.54
CA GLY A 159 4.76 63.35 -13.81
C GLY A 159 3.96 62.06 -13.60
N ASN A 160 2.78 62.16 -13.01
CA ASN A 160 1.91 61.00 -12.75
C ASN A 160 1.24 60.56 -14.06
N ARG A 161 1.85 59.63 -14.79
CA ARG A 161 1.20 58.86 -15.86
C ARG A 161 1.13 57.41 -15.42
N SER A 162 -0.08 57.01 -15.05
CA SER A 162 -0.47 55.63 -14.73
C SER A 162 -0.20 54.73 -15.93
N ASN A 163 0.97 54.09 -15.94
CA ASN A 163 1.28 53.06 -16.92
C ASN A 163 0.59 51.77 -16.47
N GLN A 164 -0.67 51.58 -16.89
CA GLN A 164 -1.36 50.30 -16.70
C GLN A 164 -0.60 49.24 -17.51
N HIS A 165 0.27 48.49 -16.82
CA HIS A 165 0.80 47.25 -17.37
C HIS A 165 -0.34 46.26 -17.53
N LYS A 166 -0.78 46.06 -18.77
CA LYS A 166 -1.66 44.95 -19.14
C LYS A 166 -0.97 43.65 -18.70
N PRO A 167 -1.66 42.73 -18.01
CA PRO A 167 -1.07 41.46 -17.65
C PRO A 167 -0.67 40.75 -18.95
N LYS A 168 0.62 40.40 -19.08
CA LYS A 168 1.08 39.52 -20.14
C LYS A 168 0.43 38.16 -19.87
N VAL A 169 -0.59 37.83 -20.66
CA VAL A 169 -1.15 36.48 -20.71
C VAL A 169 -0.04 35.57 -21.22
N ILE A 170 0.57 34.82 -20.32
CA ILE A 170 1.47 33.72 -20.68
C ILE A 170 0.55 32.64 -21.23
N LEU A 171 0.48 32.55 -22.56
CA LEU A 171 -0.12 31.41 -23.24
C LEU A 171 0.75 30.19 -22.90
N LEU A 172 0.26 29.36 -21.98
CA LEU A 172 0.86 28.05 -21.76
C LEU A 172 0.80 27.29 -23.10
N PRO A 173 1.88 26.62 -23.50
CA PRO A 173 1.88 25.84 -24.74
C PRO A 173 0.75 24.81 -24.68
N ALA A 174 -0.03 24.72 -25.76
CA ALA A 174 -1.08 23.74 -25.88
C ALA A 174 -0.46 22.34 -25.78
N THR A 175 -0.60 21.71 -24.62
CA THR A 175 -0.25 20.32 -24.41
C THR A 175 -1.24 19.49 -25.21
N LYS A 176 -0.74 18.55 -26.03
CA LYS A 176 -1.61 17.57 -26.68
C LYS A 176 -2.48 16.93 -25.59
N PRO A 177 -3.80 16.83 -25.77
CA PRO A 177 -4.65 16.20 -24.76
C PRO A 177 -4.11 14.78 -24.53
N LEU A 178 -3.83 14.48 -23.26
CA LEU A 178 -3.38 13.16 -22.85
C LEU A 178 -4.44 12.13 -23.26
N PRO A 179 -4.04 10.89 -23.60
CA PRO A 179 -5.00 9.81 -23.83
C PRO A 179 -6.01 9.76 -22.69
N ALA A 180 -7.30 9.64 -23.03
CA ALA A 180 -8.35 9.54 -22.03
C ALA A 180 -8.07 8.31 -21.14
N PRO A 181 -8.20 8.44 -19.82
CA PRO A 181 -7.99 7.31 -18.94
C PRO A 181 -9.10 6.28 -19.16
N GLU A 182 -8.74 5.00 -19.15
CA GLU A 182 -9.71 3.92 -19.32
C GLU A 182 -10.42 3.65 -18.00
N ILE A 183 -11.75 3.59 -18.02
CA ILE A 183 -12.60 3.48 -16.83
C ILE A 183 -13.23 2.10 -16.81
N GLU A 184 -12.99 1.32 -15.75
CA GLU A 184 -13.53 -0.03 -15.57
C GLU A 184 -14.46 -0.10 -14.36
N GLY A 185 -15.69 -0.59 -14.53
CA GLY A 185 -16.68 -0.74 -13.46
C GLY A 185 -17.72 0.38 -13.44
N PRO A 186 -18.74 0.31 -12.57
CA PRO A 186 -19.70 1.39 -12.43
C PRO A 186 -18.97 2.66 -12.01
N LEU A 187 -19.38 3.84 -12.50
CA LEU A 187 -18.71 5.12 -12.21
C LEU A 187 -18.48 5.38 -10.70
N SER A 188 -19.29 4.78 -9.84
CA SER A 188 -19.18 4.84 -8.38
C SER A 188 -17.99 4.05 -7.79
N ALA A 189 -17.39 3.13 -8.54
CA ALA A 189 -16.30 2.25 -8.10
C ALA A 189 -15.28 1.97 -9.21
N ALA A 190 -15.21 2.83 -10.22
CA ALA A 190 -14.47 2.49 -11.41
C ALA A 190 -12.95 2.58 -11.22
N VAL A 191 -12.22 1.57 -11.70
CA VAL A 191 -10.77 1.58 -11.83
C VAL A 191 -10.41 2.45 -13.02
N ILE A 192 -9.59 3.47 -12.79
CA ILE A 192 -9.16 4.43 -13.80
C ILE A 192 -7.73 4.10 -14.18
N TRP A 193 -7.52 3.51 -15.35
CA TRP A 193 -6.19 3.15 -15.86
C TRP A 193 -5.49 4.40 -16.42
N LEU A 194 -4.45 4.84 -15.73
CA LEU A 194 -3.62 5.97 -16.14
C LEU A 194 -2.41 5.48 -16.94
N ASN A 195 -2.53 5.52 -18.27
CA ASN A 195 -1.43 5.25 -19.20
C ASN A 195 -0.43 6.42 -19.28
N ARG A 196 0.04 6.92 -18.13
CA ARG A 196 0.92 8.11 -18.05
C ARG A 196 1.81 8.06 -16.80
N PRO A 197 2.98 8.71 -16.82
CA PRO A 197 3.77 8.91 -15.61
C PRO A 197 2.92 9.49 -14.49
N LEU A 198 3.03 8.89 -13.31
CA LEU A 198 2.33 9.39 -12.13
C LEU A 198 3.03 10.64 -11.59
N VAL A 199 2.26 11.51 -10.95
CA VAL A 199 2.81 12.71 -10.28
C VAL A 199 3.62 12.30 -9.05
N ASP A 200 4.51 13.16 -8.56
CA ASP A 200 5.21 12.94 -7.28
C ASP A 200 4.18 12.62 -6.17
N PRO A 201 4.23 11.43 -5.53
CA PRO A 201 3.31 11.07 -4.45
C PRO A 201 3.45 11.99 -3.23
N THR A 202 4.61 12.62 -3.06
CA THR A 202 4.96 13.44 -1.90
C THR A 202 5.36 14.85 -2.34
N PRO A 203 4.43 15.64 -2.90
CA PRO A 203 4.70 17.03 -3.25
C PRO A 203 5.15 17.82 -2.02
N PRO A 204 5.83 18.98 -2.18
CA PRO A 204 6.39 19.74 -1.06
C PRO A 204 5.44 20.00 0.12
N ALA A 205 4.14 20.13 -0.14
CA ALA A 205 3.11 20.32 0.89
C ALA A 205 2.92 19.11 1.83
N LEU A 206 3.21 17.89 1.37
CA LEU A 206 3.11 16.65 2.14
C LEU A 206 4.43 16.22 2.79
N ARG A 207 5.56 16.85 2.42
CA ARG A 207 6.88 16.52 2.98
C ARG A 207 7.00 17.04 4.41
N LEU A 208 7.82 16.39 5.24
CA LEU A 208 8.17 16.88 6.56
C LEU A 208 9.19 18.01 6.49
N SER A 209 9.09 19.00 7.38
CA SER A 209 10.10 20.04 7.49
C SER A 209 11.42 19.46 8.01
N PRO A 210 12.59 19.89 7.47
CA PRO A 210 13.88 19.46 7.99
C PRO A 210 14.06 19.79 9.48
N LYS A 211 13.46 20.89 9.95
CA LYS A 211 13.49 21.30 11.36
C LYS A 211 12.69 20.32 12.23
N PHE A 212 11.48 19.96 11.80
CA PHE A 212 10.64 18.98 12.48
C PHE A 212 11.35 17.62 12.54
N ALA A 213 11.90 17.14 11.42
CA ALA A 213 12.61 15.86 11.35
C ALA A 213 13.79 15.77 12.36
N ARG A 214 14.54 16.87 12.54
CA ARG A 214 15.59 16.95 13.57
C ARG A 214 15.02 16.89 14.99
N HIS A 215 13.93 17.61 15.26
CA HIS A 215 13.27 17.56 16.56
C HIS A 215 12.68 16.18 16.86
N LEU A 216 12.07 15.53 15.88
CA LEU A 216 11.54 14.18 15.98
C LEU A 216 12.63 13.18 16.36
N LYS A 217 13.75 13.16 15.62
CA LYS A 217 14.90 12.31 15.93
C LYS A 217 15.47 12.58 17.33
N ALA A 218 15.60 13.86 17.72
CA ALA A 218 16.12 14.23 19.03
C ALA A 218 15.19 13.79 20.16
N ALA A 219 13.88 14.00 20.02
CA ALA A 219 12.89 13.60 21.01
C ALA A 219 12.80 12.07 21.15
N ALA A 220 12.76 11.36 20.02
CA ALA A 220 12.79 9.90 19.97
C ALA A 220 14.01 9.33 20.71
N LYS A 221 15.21 9.84 20.37
CA LYS A 221 16.46 9.46 21.02
C LYS A 221 16.43 9.75 22.52
N SER A 222 15.92 10.91 22.94
CA SER A 222 15.88 11.28 24.37
C SER A 222 14.93 10.41 25.19
N ALA A 223 13.84 9.92 24.58
CA ALA A 223 12.85 9.08 25.23
C ALA A 223 13.17 7.58 25.15
N GLY A 224 14.10 7.17 24.27
CA GLY A 224 14.36 5.76 23.99
C GLY A 224 13.23 5.08 23.18
N VAL A 225 12.49 5.84 22.37
CA VAL A 225 11.39 5.36 21.53
C VAL A 225 11.80 5.51 20.07
N ASP A 226 11.32 4.62 19.19
CA ASP A 226 11.53 4.80 17.76
C ASP A 226 10.85 6.09 17.25
N TRP A 227 11.61 6.87 16.48
CA TRP A 227 11.10 8.04 15.77
C TRP A 227 9.94 7.70 14.83
N ALA A 228 9.94 6.51 14.23
CA ALA A 228 8.89 6.08 13.32
C ALA A 228 7.58 5.78 14.07
N LEU A 229 7.65 5.20 15.28
CA LEU A 229 6.47 5.02 16.13
C LEU A 229 5.90 6.37 16.60
N LEU A 230 6.78 7.28 17.03
CA LEU A 230 6.40 8.65 17.37
C LEU A 230 5.66 9.35 16.23
N LEU A 231 6.19 9.25 15.00
CA LEU A 231 5.56 9.83 13.81
C LEU A 231 4.27 9.10 13.46
N GLY A 232 4.25 7.77 13.46
CA GLY A 232 3.08 6.95 13.17
C GLY A 232 1.90 7.28 14.10
N VAL A 233 2.15 7.51 15.39
CA VAL A 233 1.12 7.96 16.36
C VAL A 233 0.59 9.35 16.00
N LEU A 234 1.45 10.31 15.62
CA LEU A 234 1.00 11.64 15.20
C LEU A 234 0.14 11.57 13.93
N ARG A 235 0.61 10.83 12.93
CA ARG A 235 -0.08 10.63 11.65
C ARG A 235 -1.41 9.89 11.81
N ALA A 236 -1.47 8.89 12.69
CA ALA A 236 -2.71 8.18 13.04
C ALA A 236 -3.76 9.11 13.65
N LYS A 237 -3.33 10.14 14.42
CA LYS A 237 -4.20 11.21 14.94
C LYS A 237 -4.59 12.27 13.90
N GLY A 238 -4.18 12.10 12.63
CA GLY A 238 -4.47 13.04 11.54
C GLY A 238 -3.46 14.18 11.40
N LEU A 239 -2.37 14.19 12.17
CA LEU A 239 -1.34 15.22 12.10
C LEU A 239 -0.33 14.90 10.98
N ASN A 240 -0.76 15.06 9.72
CA ASN A 240 0.01 14.71 8.52
C ASN A 240 0.69 15.91 7.83
N GLY A 241 0.66 17.09 8.46
CA GLY A 241 1.19 18.32 7.85
C GLY A 241 2.72 18.41 7.83
N HIS A 242 3.24 19.50 7.26
CA HIS A 242 4.69 19.76 7.15
C HIS A 242 5.43 19.79 8.50
N SER A 243 4.74 20.08 9.60
CA SER A 243 5.29 20.01 10.96
C SER A 243 4.20 19.54 11.92
N PRO A 244 4.01 18.22 12.07
CA PRO A 244 2.92 17.61 12.84
C PRO A 244 2.83 18.05 14.31
N ALA A 245 3.96 18.39 14.93
CA ALA A 245 4.05 18.76 16.33
C ALA A 245 5.26 19.65 16.60
N ASP A 246 5.21 20.45 17.65
CA ASP A 246 6.36 21.19 18.14
C ASP A 246 7.31 20.31 18.98
N LYS A 247 8.48 20.86 19.34
CA LYS A 247 9.50 20.14 20.11
C LYS A 247 8.98 19.69 21.49
N GLY A 248 8.22 20.53 22.18
CA GLY A 248 7.72 20.22 23.52
C GLY A 248 6.71 19.07 23.50
N THR A 249 5.84 19.07 22.50
CA THR A 249 4.85 18.02 22.25
C THR A 249 5.52 16.70 21.91
N LEU A 250 6.55 16.71 21.06
CA LEU A 250 7.33 15.52 20.74
C LEU A 250 8.01 14.91 21.99
N LEU A 251 8.58 15.74 22.86
CA LEU A 251 9.21 15.28 24.10
C LEU A 251 8.18 14.66 25.06
N LYS A 252 7.02 15.30 25.24
CA LYS A 252 5.92 14.77 26.07
C LYS A 252 5.37 13.46 25.51
N LEU A 253 5.16 13.40 24.20
CA LEU A 253 4.69 12.19 23.53
C LEU A 253 5.71 11.06 23.67
N GLY A 254 6.99 11.33 23.43
CA GLY A 254 8.07 10.35 23.60
C GLY A 254 8.11 9.78 25.01
N ALA A 255 8.09 10.65 26.03
CA ALA A 255 8.07 10.22 27.43
C ALA A 255 6.83 9.36 27.76
N ARG A 256 5.66 9.72 27.23
CA ARG A 256 4.42 8.94 27.41
C ARG A 256 4.50 7.57 26.75
N LEU A 257 4.99 7.49 25.51
CA LEU A 257 5.15 6.22 24.79
C LEU A 257 6.20 5.34 25.48
N ALA A 258 7.32 5.90 25.94
CA ALA A 258 8.33 5.16 26.69
C ALA A 258 7.79 4.58 28.01
N SER A 259 6.92 5.33 28.70
CA SER A 259 6.24 4.86 29.91
C SER A 259 5.24 3.73 29.62
N LEU A 260 4.54 3.78 28.48
CA LEU A 260 3.61 2.75 28.05
C LEU A 260 4.32 1.47 27.61
N ASP A 261 5.36 1.59 26.79
CA ASP A 261 6.16 0.46 26.29
C ASP A 261 6.73 -0.39 27.43
N LYS A 262 7.24 0.26 28.48
CA LYS A 262 7.69 -0.42 29.72
C LYS A 262 6.58 -1.19 30.44
N ARG A 263 5.33 -0.73 30.36
CA ARG A 263 4.18 -1.37 31.03
C ARG A 263 3.60 -2.52 30.21
N THR A 264 3.73 -2.49 28.89
CA THR A 264 3.18 -3.51 27.98
C THR A 264 4.19 -4.60 27.63
N ALA A 265 5.30 -4.71 28.38
CA ALA A 265 6.41 -5.62 28.11
C ALA A 265 7.06 -5.45 26.72
N GLY A 266 6.94 -4.25 26.14
CA GLY A 266 7.50 -3.90 24.85
C GLY A 266 6.56 -4.11 23.66
N GLY A 267 6.82 -3.36 22.58
CA GLY A 267 6.21 -3.57 21.26
C GLY A 267 5.50 -2.33 20.74
N ALA A 268 5.75 -1.98 19.48
CA ALA A 268 5.20 -0.76 18.88
C ALA A 268 3.66 -0.79 18.79
N TRP A 269 3.08 -1.93 18.39
CA TRP A 269 1.63 -2.09 18.30
C TRP A 269 0.95 -2.06 19.68
N THR A 270 1.47 -2.82 20.65
CA THR A 270 0.94 -2.86 22.03
C THR A 270 1.05 -1.50 22.71
N THR A 271 2.14 -0.77 22.47
CA THR A 271 2.31 0.61 22.94
C THR A 271 1.28 1.56 22.33
N ALA A 272 1.01 1.45 21.02
CA ALA A 272 0.00 2.26 20.35
C ALA A 272 -1.42 1.92 20.84
N LEU A 273 -1.71 0.64 21.07
CA LEU A 273 -2.97 0.19 21.68
C LEU A 273 -3.14 0.76 23.09
N ALA A 274 -2.11 0.69 23.93
CA ALA A 274 -2.16 1.24 25.28
C ALA A 274 -2.22 2.79 25.31
N TYR A 275 -1.82 3.45 24.22
CA TYR A 275 -1.85 4.91 24.11
C TYR A 275 -3.27 5.46 23.85
N ASP A 276 -4.01 4.85 22.92
CA ASP A 276 -5.34 5.32 22.48
C ASP A 276 -6.50 4.43 22.97
N GLY A 277 -6.23 3.16 23.24
CA GLY A 277 -7.21 2.18 23.73
C GLY A 277 -7.97 1.43 22.64
N THR A 278 -7.66 1.65 21.36
CA THR A 278 -8.37 1.01 20.24
C THR A 278 -7.41 0.22 19.33
N ALA A 279 -7.83 -0.97 18.89
CA ALA A 279 -7.05 -1.80 17.97
C ALA A 279 -6.89 -1.11 16.61
N ALA A 280 -7.96 -0.51 16.06
CA ALA A 280 -7.91 0.21 14.80
C ALA A 280 -6.90 1.36 14.79
N PHE A 281 -6.76 2.09 15.90
CA PHE A 281 -5.70 3.10 16.02
C PHE A 281 -4.31 2.47 16.06
N ALA A 282 -4.14 1.38 16.82
CA ALA A 282 -2.88 0.67 16.93
C ALA A 282 -2.41 0.12 15.58
N ASP A 283 -3.31 -0.53 14.83
CA ASP A 283 -3.07 -1.04 13.49
C ASP A 283 -2.58 0.08 12.56
N LYS A 284 -3.34 1.18 12.51
CA LYS A 284 -2.99 2.33 11.68
C LYS A 284 -1.65 2.97 12.08
N ALA A 285 -1.44 3.22 13.38
CA ALA A 285 -0.20 3.84 13.86
C ALA A 285 1.01 2.94 13.59
N PHE A 286 0.85 1.62 13.71
CA PHE A 286 1.90 0.65 13.49
C PHE A 286 2.23 0.47 12.00
N ALA A 287 1.21 0.40 11.14
CA ALA A 287 1.39 0.40 9.69
C ALA A 287 2.11 1.66 9.20
N LEU A 288 1.70 2.84 9.70
CA LEU A 288 2.37 4.11 9.39
C LEU A 288 3.82 4.12 9.87
N ALA A 289 4.09 3.63 11.09
CA ALA A 289 5.46 3.53 11.60
C ALA A 289 6.35 2.60 10.75
N ARG A 290 5.80 1.44 10.32
CA ARG A 290 6.51 0.52 9.42
C ARG A 290 6.78 1.15 8.06
N TYR A 291 5.79 1.82 7.48
CA TYR A 291 5.95 2.56 6.23
C TYR A 291 7.01 3.65 6.35
N ASP A 292 6.91 4.51 7.38
CA ASP A 292 7.84 5.61 7.62
C ASP A 292 9.28 5.08 7.76
N ARG A 293 9.46 3.98 8.49
CA ARG A 293 10.76 3.31 8.64
C ARG A 293 11.28 2.75 7.32
N ALA A 294 10.41 2.10 6.53
CA ALA A 294 10.76 1.47 5.26
C ALA A 294 11.29 2.48 4.21
N VAL A 295 10.58 3.61 4.06
CA VAL A 295 11.00 4.67 3.13
C VAL A 295 12.12 5.53 3.70
N GLY A 296 12.14 5.69 5.03
CA GLY A 296 13.14 6.43 5.77
C GLY A 296 12.85 7.93 5.87
N LEU A 297 13.32 8.54 6.97
CA LEU A 297 13.04 9.95 7.26
C LEU A 297 13.52 10.92 6.18
N ASP A 298 14.56 10.54 5.45
CA ASP A 298 15.08 11.37 4.37
C ASP A 298 14.09 11.49 3.20
N ALA A 299 13.48 10.38 2.79
CA ALA A 299 12.42 10.37 1.79
C ALA A 299 11.20 11.17 2.25
N LEU A 300 10.86 11.09 3.55
CA LEU A 300 9.76 11.88 4.12
C LEU A 300 10.04 13.39 4.10
N VAL A 301 11.30 13.82 4.13
CA VAL A 301 11.69 15.24 4.11
C VAL A 301 11.92 15.76 2.69
N ARG A 302 12.60 14.99 1.85
CA ARG A 302 12.98 15.40 0.49
C ARG A 302 11.96 15.03 -0.57
N GLY A 303 11.06 14.09 -0.27
CA GLY A 303 10.11 13.48 -1.20
C GLY A 303 10.60 12.11 -1.66
N LEU A 304 9.66 11.22 -1.96
CA LEU A 304 9.91 9.87 -2.47
C LEU A 304 10.66 9.91 -3.81
N GLU A 305 10.25 10.75 -4.75
CA GLU A 305 10.94 10.90 -6.04
C GLU A 305 12.43 11.26 -5.85
N ALA A 306 12.74 12.15 -4.91
CA ALA A 306 14.12 12.51 -4.60
C ALA A 306 14.90 11.36 -3.93
N ALA A 307 14.21 10.41 -3.31
CA ALA A 307 14.80 9.25 -2.65
C ALA A 307 14.78 7.97 -3.51
N LYS A 308 14.22 8.03 -4.72
CA LYS A 308 13.97 6.86 -5.59
C LYS A 308 15.22 6.01 -5.80
N GLN A 309 16.32 6.61 -6.27
CA GLN A 309 17.58 5.88 -6.50
C GLN A 309 18.12 5.21 -5.24
N SER A 310 17.93 5.84 -4.07
CA SER A 310 18.34 5.25 -2.79
C SER A 310 17.47 4.04 -2.41
N LEU A 311 16.16 4.10 -2.67
CA LEU A 311 15.24 2.98 -2.51
C LEU A 311 15.62 1.82 -3.44
N GLU A 312 15.87 2.09 -4.73
CA GLU A 312 16.27 1.10 -5.72
C GLU A 312 17.54 0.35 -5.28
N GLN A 313 18.58 1.10 -4.90
CA GLN A 313 19.83 0.52 -4.42
C GLN A 313 19.64 -0.33 -3.16
N ARG A 314 18.81 0.12 -2.20
CA ARG A 314 18.53 -0.66 -0.99
C ARG A 314 17.83 -1.97 -1.31
N LEU A 315 16.80 -1.94 -2.15
CA LEU A 315 16.06 -3.14 -2.54
C LEU A 315 16.92 -4.13 -3.32
N LEU A 316 17.74 -3.64 -4.25
CA LEU A 316 18.65 -4.50 -5.02
C LEU A 316 19.72 -5.15 -4.14
N ASN A 317 20.15 -4.50 -3.06
CA ASN A 317 21.21 -5.00 -2.18
C ASN A 317 20.71 -5.76 -0.96
N ASP A 318 19.41 -5.79 -0.69
CA ASP A 318 18.84 -6.50 0.46
C ASP A 318 18.64 -7.98 0.13
N PRO A 319 19.36 -8.91 0.81
CA PRO A 319 19.24 -10.35 0.54
C PRO A 319 17.86 -10.93 0.89
N MET A 320 17.08 -10.23 1.71
CA MET A 320 15.73 -10.63 2.10
C MET A 320 14.65 -10.05 1.18
N THR A 321 15.06 -9.30 0.15
CA THR A 321 14.18 -8.83 -0.92
C THR A 321 14.49 -9.65 -2.17
N ASN A 322 13.72 -10.71 -2.37
CA ASN A 322 13.87 -11.59 -3.54
C ASN A 322 13.11 -11.01 -4.73
N ILE A 323 13.82 -10.64 -5.80
CA ILE A 323 13.24 -10.09 -7.02
C ILE A 323 13.76 -10.92 -8.17
N TYR A 324 12.86 -11.43 -9.00
CA TYR A 324 13.22 -12.17 -10.22
C TYR A 324 14.19 -11.36 -11.12
N PRO A 325 15.04 -12.02 -11.94
CA PRO A 325 16.11 -11.34 -12.66
C PRO A 325 15.66 -10.15 -13.52
N GLY A 326 14.56 -10.29 -14.27
CA GLY A 326 14.01 -9.20 -15.08
C GLY A 326 13.56 -8.00 -14.25
N GLY A 327 12.99 -8.22 -13.07
CA GLY A 327 12.56 -7.14 -12.18
C GLY A 327 13.74 -6.38 -11.58
N ARG A 328 14.86 -7.06 -11.29
CA ARG A 328 16.09 -6.40 -10.87
C ARG A 328 16.63 -5.47 -11.95
N ASP A 329 16.54 -5.92 -13.21
CA ASP A 329 16.88 -5.14 -14.39
C ASP A 329 15.95 -3.93 -14.59
N ASP A 330 14.65 -4.09 -14.34
CA ASP A 330 13.66 -2.99 -14.42
C ASP A 330 13.98 -1.89 -13.40
N ILE A 331 14.32 -2.27 -12.16
CA ILE A 331 14.72 -1.37 -11.08
C ILE A 331 16.06 -0.70 -11.40
N ALA A 332 17.07 -1.47 -11.82
CA ALA A 332 18.39 -0.93 -12.13
C ALA A 332 18.39 0.08 -13.31
N LYS A 333 17.37 0.02 -14.17
CA LYS A 333 17.15 0.92 -15.30
C LYS A 333 16.21 2.10 -14.97
N ASP A 334 15.89 2.31 -13.70
CA ASP A 334 15.04 3.42 -13.20
C ASP A 334 13.61 3.43 -13.79
N LYS A 335 13.08 2.25 -14.16
CA LYS A 335 11.79 2.14 -14.86
C LYS A 335 10.57 1.98 -13.95
N VAL A 336 10.79 1.67 -12.68
CA VAL A 336 9.72 1.32 -11.73
C VAL A 336 9.29 2.56 -10.95
N ASP A 337 8.00 2.80 -10.76
CA ASP A 337 7.49 3.95 -10.00
C ASP A 337 7.87 3.86 -8.52
N VAL A 338 8.09 5.01 -7.89
CA VAL A 338 8.57 5.05 -6.51
C VAL A 338 7.55 4.50 -5.50
N ARG A 339 6.24 4.51 -5.81
CA ARG A 339 5.22 3.89 -4.95
C ARG A 339 5.36 2.37 -4.91
N VAL A 340 5.71 1.77 -6.04
CA VAL A 340 5.98 0.33 -6.13
C VAL A 340 7.20 0.00 -5.27
N LEU A 341 8.29 0.75 -5.40
CA LEU A 341 9.50 0.57 -4.59
C LEU A 341 9.23 0.75 -3.09
N ALA A 342 8.47 1.78 -2.73
CA ALA A 342 8.08 2.05 -1.35
C ALA A 342 7.22 0.91 -0.77
N THR A 343 6.33 0.33 -1.57
CA THR A 343 5.48 -0.79 -1.16
C THR A 343 6.29 -2.07 -0.96
N ILE A 344 7.25 -2.38 -1.85
CA ILE A 344 8.17 -3.50 -1.66
C ILE A 344 8.98 -3.32 -0.37
N ALA A 345 9.53 -2.12 -0.16
CA ALA A 345 10.27 -1.80 1.06
C ALA A 345 9.38 -1.91 2.32
N TYR A 346 8.13 -1.50 2.24
CA TYR A 346 7.15 -1.61 3.32
C TYR A 346 6.86 -3.07 3.65
N LEU A 347 6.52 -3.89 2.66
CA LEU A 347 6.25 -5.32 2.87
C LEU A 347 7.49 -6.03 3.43
N ARG A 348 8.67 -5.73 2.91
CA ARG A 348 9.94 -6.21 3.45
C ARG A 348 10.14 -5.83 4.91
N GLN A 349 9.81 -4.59 5.30
CA GLN A 349 9.91 -4.10 6.68
C GLN A 349 8.86 -4.73 7.60
N THR A 350 7.72 -5.13 7.05
CA THR A 350 6.56 -5.68 7.77
C THR A 350 6.70 -7.18 8.01
N PHE A 351 7.19 -7.92 7.01
CA PHE A 351 7.18 -9.39 6.93
C PHE A 351 8.58 -10.02 6.93
N ASP A 352 9.61 -9.22 7.22
CA ASP A 352 11.03 -9.59 7.22
C ASP A 352 11.62 -10.15 5.92
N GLN A 353 10.79 -10.52 4.95
CA GLN A 353 11.14 -11.06 3.65
C GLN A 353 9.99 -10.78 2.68
N VAL A 354 10.35 -10.46 1.43
CA VAL A 354 9.37 -10.30 0.34
C VAL A 354 9.89 -10.95 -0.93
N THR A 355 9.02 -11.66 -1.65
CA THR A 355 9.29 -12.26 -2.95
C THR A 355 8.45 -11.59 -4.03
N VAL A 356 9.12 -10.87 -4.93
CA VAL A 356 8.54 -10.21 -6.10
C VAL A 356 8.65 -11.14 -7.32
N SER A 357 7.50 -11.56 -7.85
CA SER A 357 7.43 -12.42 -9.05
C SER A 357 7.32 -11.63 -10.35
N SER A 358 6.81 -10.39 -10.30
CA SER A 358 6.61 -9.61 -11.51
C SER A 358 6.71 -8.10 -11.25
N LEU A 359 7.36 -7.43 -12.19
CA LEU A 359 7.40 -5.98 -12.38
C LEU A 359 7.06 -5.71 -13.84
N ILE A 360 7.89 -5.03 -14.61
CA ILE A 360 7.57 -4.71 -16.02
C ILE A 360 7.81 -5.93 -16.90
N SER A 361 9.03 -6.45 -16.86
CA SER A 361 9.51 -7.51 -17.76
C SER A 361 8.90 -8.89 -17.49
N GLY A 362 8.31 -9.10 -16.31
CA GLY A 362 7.64 -10.33 -15.90
C GLY A 362 6.16 -10.41 -16.30
N HIS A 363 5.59 -9.36 -16.89
CA HIS A 363 4.18 -9.28 -17.23
C HIS A 363 3.95 -9.08 -18.73
N ARG A 364 2.87 -9.66 -19.26
CA ARG A 364 2.42 -9.47 -20.66
C ARG A 364 1.87 -8.06 -20.90
N LEU A 365 1.77 -7.62 -22.16
CA LEU A 365 1.25 -6.28 -22.48
C LEU A 365 -0.16 -6.02 -21.91
N TYR A 366 -1.03 -7.02 -21.98
CA TYR A 366 -2.45 -6.87 -21.66
C TYR A 366 -2.82 -7.58 -20.36
N ALA A 367 -3.50 -6.89 -19.45
CA ALA A 367 -4.16 -7.51 -18.30
C ALA A 367 -5.32 -8.41 -18.76
N ARG A 368 -6.03 -7.98 -19.80
CA ARG A 368 -7.06 -8.72 -20.54
C ARG A 368 -7.18 -8.15 -21.95
N PRO A 369 -7.86 -8.81 -22.90
CA PRO A 369 -7.97 -8.31 -24.28
C PRO A 369 -8.38 -6.83 -24.32
N GLY A 370 -7.53 -5.99 -24.91
CA GLY A 370 -7.75 -4.55 -25.07
C GLY A 370 -7.26 -3.67 -23.92
N VAL A 371 -6.97 -4.21 -22.72
CA VAL A 371 -6.61 -3.42 -21.53
C VAL A 371 -5.12 -3.59 -21.22
N VAL A 372 -4.34 -2.52 -21.40
CA VAL A 372 -2.90 -2.52 -21.11
C VAL A 372 -2.67 -2.59 -19.60
N SER A 373 -1.76 -3.47 -19.17
CA SER A 373 -1.47 -3.67 -17.74
C SER A 373 -0.65 -2.51 -17.16
N ALA A 374 -0.93 -2.16 -15.90
CA ALA A 374 -0.14 -1.20 -15.12
C ALA A 374 1.34 -1.60 -14.98
N HIS A 375 1.65 -2.91 -15.07
CA HIS A 375 3.02 -3.41 -15.11
C HIS A 375 3.83 -2.80 -16.26
N VAL A 376 3.21 -2.58 -17.42
CA VAL A 376 3.88 -2.05 -18.62
C VAL A 376 4.45 -0.65 -18.40
N TYR A 377 3.84 0.11 -17.47
CA TYR A 377 4.27 1.46 -17.10
C TYR A 377 5.13 1.50 -15.85
N GLY A 378 5.47 0.35 -15.24
CA GLY A 378 6.18 0.31 -13.97
C GLY A 378 5.34 0.71 -12.76
N HIS A 379 4.01 0.67 -12.87
CA HIS A 379 3.06 1.08 -11.83
C HIS A 379 2.39 -0.10 -11.12
N ALA A 380 2.97 -1.29 -11.21
CA ALA A 380 2.44 -2.46 -10.51
C ALA A 380 3.53 -3.45 -10.10
N VAL A 381 3.18 -4.29 -9.14
CA VAL A 381 4.02 -5.37 -8.63
C VAL A 381 3.17 -6.57 -8.26
N ASP A 382 3.69 -7.77 -8.57
CA ASP A 382 3.13 -9.02 -8.07
C ASP A 382 4.04 -9.59 -6.98
N ILE A 383 3.45 -9.83 -5.81
CA ILE A 383 4.10 -10.44 -4.65
C ILE A 383 3.69 -11.90 -4.57
N SER A 384 4.64 -12.82 -4.69
CA SER A 384 4.40 -14.27 -4.68
C SER A 384 4.77 -14.94 -3.36
N GLY A 385 5.40 -14.21 -2.42
CA GLY A 385 5.67 -14.73 -1.08
C GLY A 385 6.10 -13.66 -0.08
N LEU A 386 5.87 -13.97 1.19
CA LEU A 386 6.14 -13.14 2.37
C LEU A 386 6.55 -14.05 3.54
N GLU A 387 7.43 -13.61 4.43
CA GLU A 387 7.93 -14.46 5.55
C GLU A 387 8.46 -15.83 5.06
N ASN A 388 9.06 -15.91 3.86
CA ASN A 388 9.43 -17.16 3.18
C ASN A 388 8.27 -18.13 2.89
N THR A 389 7.03 -17.67 3.00
CA THR A 389 5.81 -18.43 2.70
C THR A 389 5.26 -18.00 1.34
N PRO A 390 4.97 -18.93 0.42
CA PRO A 390 4.37 -18.58 -0.87
C PRO A 390 2.92 -18.13 -0.69
N ILE A 391 2.45 -17.18 -1.50
CA ILE A 391 1.03 -16.82 -1.54
C ILE A 391 0.18 -17.98 -2.09
N LEU A 392 0.76 -18.79 -2.98
CA LEU A 392 0.15 -20.03 -3.46
C LEU A 392 -0.25 -20.93 -2.28
N GLY A 393 -1.55 -21.17 -2.15
CA GLY A 393 -2.12 -22.03 -1.11
C GLY A 393 -2.22 -21.40 0.28
N HIS A 394 -1.92 -20.10 0.45
CA HIS A 394 -1.89 -19.42 1.75
C HIS A 394 -2.77 -18.17 1.78
N GLN A 395 -3.98 -18.26 1.21
CA GLN A 395 -4.97 -17.16 1.14
C GLN A 395 -6.23 -17.44 1.99
N GLU A 396 -6.09 -18.26 3.02
CA GLU A 396 -7.13 -18.52 4.02
C GLU A 396 -7.36 -17.32 4.96
N PRO A 397 -8.54 -17.21 5.58
CA PRO A 397 -8.80 -16.21 6.63
C PRO A 397 -7.79 -16.30 7.78
N GLY A 398 -7.27 -15.16 8.22
CA GLY A 398 -6.20 -15.05 9.22
C GLY A 398 -4.79 -15.40 8.72
N GLY A 399 -4.68 -15.86 7.48
CA GLY A 399 -3.42 -16.27 6.85
C GLY A 399 -2.46 -15.10 6.56
N ILE A 400 -1.25 -15.43 6.14
CA ILE A 400 -0.21 -14.44 5.80
C ILE A 400 -0.68 -13.48 4.70
N THR A 401 -1.41 -13.98 3.69
CA THR A 401 -1.92 -13.15 2.58
C THR A 401 -2.97 -12.17 3.07
N GLU A 402 -3.89 -12.58 3.94
CA GLU A 402 -4.90 -11.67 4.47
C GLU A 402 -4.27 -10.57 5.33
N ARG A 403 -3.29 -10.92 6.17
CA ARG A 403 -2.49 -9.94 6.93
C ARG A 403 -1.80 -8.93 6.00
N ALA A 404 -1.21 -9.42 4.91
CA ALA A 404 -0.53 -8.57 3.93
C ALA A 404 -1.49 -7.61 3.20
N VAL A 405 -2.63 -8.12 2.73
CA VAL A 405 -3.66 -7.28 2.09
C VAL A 405 -4.17 -6.23 3.08
N HIS A 406 -4.45 -6.60 4.34
CA HIS A 406 -4.85 -5.66 5.38
C HIS A 406 -3.78 -4.57 5.63
N ASP A 407 -2.50 -4.95 5.74
CA ASP A 407 -1.40 -4.00 5.94
C ASP A 407 -1.20 -3.06 4.73
N ILE A 408 -1.44 -3.54 3.50
CA ILE A 408 -1.41 -2.71 2.28
C ILE A 408 -2.55 -1.68 2.31
N LEU A 409 -3.74 -2.08 2.77
CA LEU A 409 -4.90 -1.19 2.91
C LEU A 409 -4.74 -0.13 4.00
N LEU A 410 -3.70 -0.24 4.84
CA LEU A 410 -3.32 0.75 5.85
C LEU A 410 -2.19 1.69 5.39
N LEU A 411 -1.69 1.54 4.16
CA LEU A 411 -0.73 2.47 3.58
C LEU A 411 -1.26 3.92 3.60
N PRO A 412 -0.39 4.92 3.74
CA PRO A 412 -0.85 6.30 3.78
C PRO A 412 -1.33 6.77 2.40
N GLY A 413 -2.23 7.76 2.41
CA GLY A 413 -2.99 8.18 1.22
C GLY A 413 -2.13 8.58 0.02
N GLU A 414 -0.92 9.12 0.25
CA GLU A 414 0.03 9.48 -0.80
C GLU A 414 0.51 8.31 -1.68
N VAL A 415 0.47 7.09 -1.14
CA VAL A 415 0.94 5.86 -1.83
C VAL A 415 -0.13 4.76 -1.83
N MET A 416 -1.37 5.07 -1.46
CA MET A 416 -2.46 4.09 -1.46
C MET A 416 -2.68 3.52 -2.88
N PRO A 417 -2.60 2.19 -3.07
CA PRO A 417 -2.86 1.57 -4.37
C PRO A 417 -4.33 1.70 -4.78
N ARG A 418 -4.57 1.58 -6.08
CA ARG A 418 -5.91 1.52 -6.69
C ARG A 418 -6.40 0.10 -6.89
N GLN A 419 -5.48 -0.86 -6.95
CA GLN A 419 -5.76 -2.28 -7.14
C GLN A 419 -4.95 -3.09 -6.15
N VAL A 420 -5.61 -3.98 -5.41
CA VAL A 420 -4.99 -5.01 -4.55
C VAL A 420 -5.72 -6.32 -4.82
N ILE A 421 -5.23 -7.11 -5.76
CA ILE A 421 -5.93 -8.28 -6.28
C ILE A 421 -5.30 -9.55 -5.74
N SER A 422 -6.14 -10.44 -5.21
CA SER A 422 -5.78 -11.74 -4.67
C SER A 422 -7.01 -12.66 -4.77
N LEU A 423 -7.12 -13.73 -3.99
CA LEU A 423 -8.39 -14.45 -3.78
C LEU A 423 -9.29 -13.78 -2.73
N LEU A 424 -8.79 -12.72 -2.07
CA LEU A 424 -9.47 -12.00 -1.01
C LEU A 424 -10.14 -10.73 -1.55
N GLY A 425 -11.28 -10.38 -0.93
CA GLY A 425 -12.02 -9.14 -1.19
C GLY A 425 -12.28 -8.37 0.09
N LEU A 426 -11.25 -7.68 0.61
CA LEU A 426 -11.35 -6.94 1.88
C LEU A 426 -11.97 -5.53 1.74
N GLY A 427 -12.41 -5.17 0.52
CA GLY A 427 -13.03 -3.89 0.22
C GLY A 427 -12.01 -2.79 -0.14
N GLY A 428 -12.52 -1.59 -0.46
CA GLY A 428 -11.70 -0.51 -0.99
C GLY A 428 -11.02 -0.94 -2.31
N PRO A 429 -9.69 -0.79 -2.47
CA PRO A 429 -8.97 -1.27 -3.65
C PRO A 429 -8.77 -2.80 -3.67
N SER A 430 -9.18 -3.54 -2.63
CA SER A 430 -9.05 -5.00 -2.57
C SER A 430 -10.26 -5.73 -3.18
N PHE A 431 -10.00 -6.60 -4.16
CA PHE A 431 -11.04 -7.43 -4.79
C PHE A 431 -10.50 -8.78 -5.27
N PRO A 432 -11.35 -9.82 -5.31
CA PRO A 432 -10.91 -11.17 -5.61
C PRO A 432 -10.93 -11.47 -7.12
N LEU A 433 -9.88 -12.14 -7.63
CA LEU A 433 -9.83 -12.74 -8.97
C LEU A 433 -9.16 -14.12 -8.91
N ALA A 434 -9.79 -15.13 -9.53
CA ALA A 434 -9.38 -16.54 -9.40
C ALA A 434 -7.98 -16.84 -9.96
N ASP A 435 -7.54 -16.11 -10.98
CA ASP A 435 -6.20 -16.24 -11.57
C ASP A 435 -5.08 -15.62 -10.72
N HIS A 436 -5.42 -14.98 -9.59
CA HIS A 436 -4.48 -14.44 -8.60
C HIS A 436 -4.28 -15.39 -7.41
N TYR A 437 -4.43 -16.70 -7.64
CA TYR A 437 -4.31 -17.73 -6.60
C TYR A 437 -2.88 -17.89 -6.03
N ASN A 438 -1.86 -17.41 -6.75
CA ASN A 438 -0.44 -17.58 -6.39
C ASN A 438 0.32 -16.28 -6.12
N HIS A 439 -0.34 -15.12 -6.16
CA HIS A 439 0.28 -13.82 -5.89
C HIS A 439 -0.73 -12.77 -5.43
N ILE A 440 -0.23 -11.69 -4.82
CA ILE A 440 -0.96 -10.44 -4.60
C ILE A 440 -0.50 -9.45 -5.67
N HIS A 441 -1.42 -8.99 -6.51
CA HIS A 441 -1.17 -7.91 -7.46
C HIS A 441 -1.46 -6.57 -6.80
N ILE A 442 -0.57 -5.58 -6.95
CA ILE A 442 -0.72 -4.24 -6.41
C ILE A 442 -0.46 -3.22 -7.52
N GLY A 443 -1.42 -2.32 -7.80
CA GLY A 443 -1.35 -1.37 -8.93
C GLY A 443 -1.85 0.05 -8.59
N TRP A 444 -1.34 1.06 -9.33
CA TRP A 444 -1.61 2.50 -9.13
C TRP A 444 -2.19 3.23 -10.34
#